data_AF-A0AAE2LIE7-F1
#
_entry.id   AF-A0AAE2LIE7-F1
#
_cell.length_a   1.000
_cell.length_b   1.000
_cell.length_c   1.000
_cell.angle_alpha   90.00
_cell.angle_beta   90.00
_cell.angle_gamma   90.00
#
_symmetry.space_group_name_H-M   'P 1'
#
loop_
_entity.id
_entity.type
_entity.pdbx_description
1 polymer ?
#
loop_
_entity_poly.entity_id
_entity_poly.type
_entity_poly.pdbx_seq_one_letter_code
_entity_poly.pdbx_strand_id
1 'polypeptide(L)'
;MDTAIEYYFGTGHAPPTHWWTAPDLDLDGDGRLDAVALDFDGDGRSDDAMWDTDGDGVADLAALDLDDDGVRESFYADGGGGLWETAADPPPDTGAVSARPPAETPLDTDGDGRPDTVLLDGDGDGFADAYRRVGYRATGSDSSTGGADPSAR
;
A
#
# COMPACT_ATOMS: atom_id res chain seq x y z
N MET A 1 -2.01 9.29 11.85
CA MET A 1 -1.99 8.11 12.74
C MET A 1 -1.09 7.12 12.06
N ASP A 2 -0.30 6.36 12.82
CA ASP A 2 0.83 5.58 12.32
C ASP A 2 0.40 4.63 11.20
N THR A 3 0.73 5.00 9.96
CA THR A 3 0.43 4.26 8.73
C THR A 3 1.43 3.14 8.54
N ALA A 4 1.83 2.44 9.60
CA ALA A 4 2.83 1.39 9.52
C ALA A 4 2.15 0.04 9.69
N ILE A 5 2.45 -0.89 8.79
CA ILE A 5 2.03 -2.28 8.90
C ILE A 5 2.92 -2.98 9.93
N GLU A 6 2.25 -3.60 10.89
CA GLU A 6 2.81 -4.40 11.97
C GLU A 6 2.91 -5.87 11.52
N TYR A 7 4.09 -6.47 11.70
CA TYR A 7 4.31 -7.88 11.39
C TYR A 7 5.42 -8.51 12.24
N TYR A 8 5.41 -9.84 12.31
CA TYR A 8 6.22 -10.62 13.23
C TYR A 8 7.06 -11.67 12.50
N PHE A 9 8.33 -11.81 12.90
CA PHE A 9 9.21 -12.86 12.43
C PHE A 9 9.85 -13.63 13.57
N GLY A 10 9.62 -14.94 13.59
CA GLY A 10 10.09 -15.83 14.63
C GLY A 10 10.72 -17.10 14.07
N THR A 11 11.29 -17.88 14.99
CA THR A 11 11.76 -19.24 14.71
C THR A 11 10.83 -20.29 15.34
N GLY A 12 9.72 -19.87 15.94
CA GLY A 12 8.83 -20.72 16.73
C GLY A 12 9.38 -21.16 18.09
N HIS A 13 10.64 -20.85 18.40
CA HIS A 13 11.33 -21.29 19.63
C HIS A 13 11.60 -20.16 20.63
N ALA A 14 11.53 -18.91 20.17
CA ALA A 14 11.70 -17.70 20.96
C ALA A 14 10.61 -16.70 20.60
N PRO A 15 10.35 -15.66 21.41
CA PRO A 15 9.46 -14.58 21.02
C PRO A 15 9.85 -14.05 19.64
N PRO A 16 8.87 -13.83 18.74
CA PRO A 16 9.17 -13.27 17.43
C PRO A 16 9.70 -11.85 17.57
N THR A 17 10.51 -11.45 16.60
CA THR A 17 10.88 -10.06 16.39
C THR A 17 9.70 -9.32 15.79
N HIS A 18 9.44 -8.13 16.30
CA HIS A 18 8.33 -7.29 15.91
C HIS A 18 8.85 -6.13 15.04
N TRP A 19 8.21 -5.92 13.90
CA TRP A 19 8.53 -4.89 12.92
C TRP A 19 7.34 -3.99 12.66
N TRP A 20 7.64 -2.74 12.31
CA TRP A 20 6.69 -1.76 11.80
C TRP A 20 7.31 -1.07 10.60
N THR A 21 6.66 -1.21 9.44
CA THR A 21 7.14 -0.65 8.18
C THR A 21 6.00 0.10 7.50
N ALA A 22 6.28 1.27 6.93
CA ALA A 22 5.27 1.96 6.13
C ALA A 22 4.96 1.13 4.88
N PRO A 23 3.68 0.94 4.52
CA PRO A 23 3.32 0.20 3.32
C PRO A 23 3.84 0.96 2.09
N ASP A 24 4.26 0.19 1.10
CA ASP A 24 4.87 0.66 -0.15
C ASP A 24 4.28 -0.04 -1.39
N LEU A 25 3.39 -1.00 -1.19
CA LEU A 25 2.66 -1.73 -2.23
C LEU A 25 1.14 -1.60 -2.04
N ASP A 26 0.41 -1.42 -3.14
CA ASP A 26 -1.06 -1.45 -3.22
C ASP A 26 -1.45 -2.73 -3.97
N LEU A 27 -1.80 -3.77 -3.21
CA LEU A 27 -1.95 -5.12 -3.70
C LEU A 27 -3.37 -5.40 -4.23
N ASP A 28 -4.40 -4.77 -3.65
CA ASP A 28 -5.78 -4.87 -4.12
C ASP A 28 -6.13 -3.86 -5.22
N GLY A 29 -5.29 -2.85 -5.44
CA GLY A 29 -5.42 -1.85 -6.48
C GLY A 29 -6.48 -0.79 -6.20
N ASP A 30 -6.90 -0.61 -4.94
CA ASP A 30 -7.96 0.30 -4.56
C ASP A 30 -7.52 1.78 -4.48
N GLY A 31 -6.21 2.05 -4.57
CA GLY A 31 -5.65 3.37 -4.36
C GLY A 31 -4.83 3.51 -3.08
N ARG A 32 -4.90 2.56 -2.14
CA ARG A 32 -4.26 2.63 -0.83
C ARG A 32 -3.15 1.61 -0.73
N LEU A 33 -2.04 2.04 -0.16
CA LEU A 33 -0.94 1.12 0.15
C LEU A 33 -1.37 0.27 1.35
N ASP A 34 -1.51 -1.03 1.11
CA ASP A 34 -2.03 -2.04 2.04
C ASP A 34 -1.01 -3.17 2.29
N ALA A 35 0.16 -3.11 1.64
CA ALA A 35 1.20 -4.11 1.78
C ALA A 35 2.62 -3.53 1.88
N VAL A 36 3.52 -4.33 2.48
CA VAL A 36 4.97 -4.09 2.55
C VAL A 36 5.71 -5.10 1.68
N ALA A 37 6.45 -4.62 0.70
CA ALA A 37 7.27 -5.41 -0.21
C ALA A 37 8.54 -5.96 0.47
N LEU A 38 8.85 -7.24 0.28
CA LEU A 38 9.99 -7.95 0.87
C LEU A 38 10.57 -9.00 -0.11
N ASP A 39 11.74 -9.54 0.22
CA ASP A 39 12.44 -10.61 -0.51
C ASP A 39 12.49 -11.86 0.39
N PHE A 40 11.44 -12.67 0.40
CA PHE A 40 11.37 -13.87 1.22
C PHE A 40 12.05 -15.07 0.59
N ASP A 41 11.94 -15.22 -0.73
CA ASP A 41 12.47 -16.37 -1.44
C ASP A 41 13.97 -16.26 -1.76
N GLY A 42 14.54 -15.05 -1.64
CA GLY A 42 15.97 -14.77 -1.69
C GLY A 42 16.51 -14.63 -3.11
N ASP A 43 15.66 -14.33 -4.09
CA ASP A 43 16.03 -14.15 -5.49
C ASP A 43 16.71 -12.78 -5.75
N GLY A 44 16.55 -11.83 -4.83
CA GLY A 44 17.09 -10.48 -4.88
C GLY A 44 16.12 -9.41 -5.39
N ARG A 45 14.83 -9.73 -5.55
CA ARG A 45 13.73 -8.81 -5.83
C ARG A 45 12.86 -8.64 -4.59
N SER A 46 12.07 -7.58 -4.56
CA SER A 46 11.12 -7.33 -3.47
C SER A 46 9.71 -7.45 -4.01
N ASP A 47 9.39 -8.63 -4.52
CA ASP A 47 8.12 -9.01 -5.16
C ASP A 47 7.14 -9.71 -4.21
N ASP A 48 7.66 -10.26 -3.11
CA ASP A 48 6.88 -10.78 -2.01
C ASP A 48 6.27 -9.66 -1.15
N ALA A 49 5.18 -9.95 -0.46
CA ALA A 49 4.42 -8.94 0.26
C ALA A 49 3.90 -9.42 1.62
N MET A 50 4.02 -8.57 2.64
CA MET A 50 3.20 -8.64 3.86
C MET A 50 1.97 -7.78 3.69
N TRP A 51 0.81 -8.41 3.69
CA TRP A 51 -0.44 -7.78 3.32
C TRP A 51 -1.41 -7.68 4.49
N ASP A 52 -1.88 -6.47 4.75
CA ASP A 52 -2.98 -6.14 5.65
C ASP A 52 -4.29 -6.11 4.84
N THR A 53 -5.04 -7.21 4.87
CA THR A 53 -6.21 -7.40 4.00
C THR A 53 -7.47 -6.72 4.53
N ASP A 54 -7.50 -6.37 5.81
CA ASP A 54 -8.66 -5.74 6.45
C ASP A 54 -8.43 -4.28 6.87
N GLY A 55 -7.20 -3.78 6.71
CA GLY A 55 -6.81 -2.39 6.90
C GLY A 55 -6.67 -2.00 8.37
N ASP A 56 -6.43 -2.96 9.26
CA ASP A 56 -6.31 -2.71 10.70
C ASP A 56 -4.88 -2.29 11.14
N GLY A 57 -3.93 -2.33 10.20
CA GLY A 57 -2.52 -2.01 10.40
C GLY A 57 -1.65 -3.21 10.77
N VAL A 58 -2.17 -4.44 10.75
CA VAL A 58 -1.44 -5.69 10.99
C VAL A 58 -1.47 -6.54 9.73
N ALA A 59 -0.33 -7.12 9.36
CA ALA A 59 -0.30 -8.04 8.23
C ALA A 59 -1.05 -9.35 8.55
N ASP A 60 -2.00 -9.71 7.69
CA ASP A 60 -2.78 -10.94 7.75
C ASP A 60 -2.10 -12.08 6.99
N LEU A 61 -1.52 -11.74 5.82
CA LEU A 61 -1.00 -12.70 4.87
C LEU A 61 0.42 -12.31 4.41
N ALA A 62 1.27 -13.31 4.27
CA ALA A 62 2.45 -13.25 3.43
C ALA A 62 2.08 -13.80 2.05
N ALA A 63 2.20 -12.98 1.00
CA ALA A 63 1.97 -13.35 -0.38
C ALA A 63 3.31 -13.43 -1.11
N LEU A 64 3.59 -14.58 -1.75
CA LEU A 64 4.83 -14.84 -2.47
C LEU A 64 4.59 -14.95 -3.97
N ASP A 65 5.43 -14.29 -4.76
CA ASP A 65 5.52 -14.41 -6.21
C ASP A 65 6.75 -15.26 -6.52
N LEU A 66 6.55 -16.52 -6.90
CA LEU A 66 7.65 -17.50 -7.00
C LEU A 66 8.27 -17.58 -8.40
N ASP A 67 7.64 -16.95 -9.39
CA ASP A 67 8.12 -16.94 -10.78
C ASP A 67 8.36 -15.53 -11.36
N ASP A 68 8.32 -14.53 -10.48
CA ASP A 68 8.54 -13.09 -10.71
C ASP A 68 7.67 -12.52 -11.83
N ASP A 69 6.44 -13.03 -11.97
CA ASP A 69 5.54 -12.64 -13.07
C ASP A 69 4.55 -11.52 -12.68
N GLY A 70 4.60 -11.07 -11.43
CA GLY A 70 3.74 -10.05 -10.83
C GLY A 70 2.47 -10.64 -10.19
N VAL A 71 2.21 -11.93 -10.37
CA VAL A 71 1.14 -12.67 -9.70
C VAL A 71 1.73 -13.39 -8.49
N ARG A 72 0.95 -13.47 -7.40
CA ARG A 72 1.36 -14.19 -6.20
C ARG A 72 0.68 -15.55 -6.20
N GLU A 73 1.45 -16.62 -6.21
CA GLU A 73 0.90 -17.99 -6.29
C GLU A 73 0.64 -18.56 -4.90
N SER A 74 1.40 -18.10 -3.90
CA SER A 74 1.41 -18.71 -2.58
C SER A 74 1.10 -17.69 -1.49
N PHE A 75 0.15 -18.05 -0.62
CA PHE A 75 -0.28 -17.21 0.50
C PHE A 75 -0.13 -17.97 1.80
N TYR A 76 0.35 -17.28 2.84
CA TYR A 76 0.57 -17.86 4.16
C TYR A 76 0.03 -16.94 5.24
N ALA A 77 -0.69 -17.49 6.21
CA ALA A 77 -1.15 -16.78 7.40
C ALA A 77 -0.26 -17.12 8.61
N ASP A 78 -0.05 -16.15 9.49
CA ASP A 78 0.65 -16.37 10.76
C ASP A 78 -0.30 -16.84 11.87
N GLY A 79 0.10 -17.88 12.61
CA GLY A 79 -0.61 -18.35 13.80
C GLY A 79 -0.35 -17.52 15.07
N GLY A 80 0.33 -16.37 14.96
CA GLY A 80 0.87 -15.58 16.06
C GLY A 80 2.30 -15.97 16.46
N GLY A 81 2.96 -16.82 15.69
CA GLY A 81 4.33 -17.29 15.93
C GLY A 81 5.40 -16.50 15.20
N GLY A 82 5.00 -15.62 14.28
CA GLY A 82 5.85 -15.03 13.26
C GLY A 82 6.45 -16.06 12.30
N LEU A 83 5.75 -17.18 12.10
CA LEU A 83 6.22 -18.32 11.31
C LEU A 83 5.55 -18.43 9.94
N TRP A 84 4.39 -17.81 9.74
CA TRP A 84 3.69 -17.82 8.45
C TRP A 84 3.52 -19.25 7.92
N GLU A 85 3.12 -20.16 8.81
CA GLU A 85 3.19 -21.61 8.61
C GLU A 85 1.95 -22.21 7.95
N THR A 86 0.86 -21.43 7.88
CA THR A 86 -0.44 -21.92 7.41
C THR A 86 -0.67 -21.43 5.99
N ALA A 87 -0.64 -22.34 5.02
CA ALA A 87 -1.05 -22.01 3.66
C ALA A 87 -2.51 -21.51 3.67
N ALA A 88 -2.73 -20.35 3.06
CA ALA A 88 -4.02 -19.71 2.93
C ALA A 88 -4.47 -19.75 1.47
N ASP A 89 -5.78 -19.68 1.26
CA ASP A 89 -6.33 -19.41 -0.07
C ASP A 89 -6.14 -17.92 -0.40
N PRO A 90 -5.90 -17.56 -1.67
CA PRO A 90 -5.92 -16.17 -2.10
C PRO A 90 -7.24 -15.51 -1.72
N PRO A 91 -7.24 -14.30 -1.11
CA PRO A 91 -8.48 -13.59 -0.86
C PRO A 91 -9.21 -13.25 -2.17
N PRO A 92 -10.55 -13.11 -2.14
CA PRO A 92 -11.39 -13.05 -3.33
C PRO A 92 -11.08 -11.88 -4.29
N ASP A 93 -10.31 -10.90 -3.83
CA ASP A 93 -9.94 -9.70 -4.57
C ASP A 93 -8.47 -9.72 -5.08
N THR A 94 -7.68 -10.77 -4.84
CA THR A 94 -6.30 -10.94 -5.40
C THR A 94 -6.27 -11.27 -6.88
N GLY A 95 -7.32 -10.95 -7.63
CA GLY A 95 -7.52 -11.44 -8.99
C GLY A 95 -6.24 -11.31 -9.78
N ALA A 96 -5.58 -12.46 -10.04
CA ALA A 96 -4.25 -12.58 -10.63
C ALA A 96 -3.97 -11.41 -11.56
N VAL A 97 -3.23 -10.42 -11.07
CA VAL A 97 -2.88 -9.25 -11.87
C VAL A 97 -1.75 -9.67 -12.81
N SER A 98 -2.05 -10.58 -13.74
CA SER A 98 -1.20 -10.76 -14.92
C SER A 98 -0.95 -9.38 -15.50
N ALA A 99 0.31 -8.94 -15.49
CA ALA A 99 0.82 -7.71 -16.09
C ALA A 99 -0.29 -6.66 -16.31
N ARG A 100 -0.62 -5.92 -15.26
CA ARG A 100 -1.62 -4.86 -15.33
C ARG A 100 -1.17 -3.87 -16.41
N PRO A 101 -2.06 -3.29 -17.23
CA PRO A 101 -1.63 -2.19 -18.10
C PRO A 101 -1.06 -1.06 -17.21
N PRO A 102 -0.07 -0.28 -17.70
CA PRO A 102 0.53 0.80 -16.93
C PRO A 102 -0.53 1.64 -16.23
N ALA A 103 -0.39 1.79 -14.92
CA ALA A 103 -1.44 2.28 -14.05
C ALA A 103 -1.01 3.52 -13.27
N GLU A 104 -1.95 4.45 -13.09
CA GLU A 104 -1.82 5.52 -12.11
C GLU A 104 -2.78 5.22 -10.95
N THR A 105 -2.23 5.03 -9.75
CA THR A 105 -2.98 4.70 -8.54
C THR A 105 -3.01 5.92 -7.61
N PRO A 106 -4.17 6.56 -7.37
CA PRO A 106 -4.28 7.71 -6.48
C PRO A 106 -4.27 7.30 -5.01
N LEU A 107 -3.26 7.76 -4.27
CA LEU A 107 -3.02 7.50 -2.86
C LEU A 107 -3.34 8.70 -1.98
N ASP A 108 -4.12 8.45 -0.93
CA ASP A 108 -4.43 9.38 0.16
C ASP A 108 -3.56 9.06 1.40
N THR A 109 -2.42 9.73 1.49
CA THR A 109 -1.39 9.48 2.52
C THR A 109 -1.76 10.09 3.87
N ASP A 110 -2.67 11.07 3.92
CA ASP A 110 -3.05 11.76 5.15
C ASP A 110 -4.46 11.41 5.66
N GLY A 111 -5.21 10.60 4.90
CA GLY A 111 -6.48 10.02 5.29
C GLY A 111 -7.63 11.02 5.28
N ASP A 112 -7.50 12.13 4.53
CA ASP A 112 -8.52 13.17 4.47
C ASP A 112 -9.64 12.88 3.44
N GLY A 113 -9.54 11.75 2.75
CA GLY A 113 -10.46 11.30 1.70
C GLY A 113 -10.13 11.86 0.32
N ARG A 114 -8.98 12.55 0.15
CA ARG A 114 -8.51 13.10 -1.12
C ARG A 114 -7.09 12.59 -1.39
N PRO A 115 -6.83 11.99 -2.55
CA PRO A 115 -5.47 11.55 -2.88
C PRO A 115 -4.47 12.71 -2.88
N ASP A 116 -3.39 12.66 -2.11
CA ASP A 116 -2.30 13.66 -2.15
C ASP A 116 -1.09 13.17 -2.97
N THR A 117 -1.10 11.90 -3.34
CA THR A 117 -0.04 11.22 -4.10
C THR A 117 -0.66 10.37 -5.21
N VAL A 118 0.07 10.20 -6.32
CA VAL A 118 -0.26 9.24 -7.38
C VAL A 118 0.96 8.37 -7.58
N LEU A 119 0.78 7.06 -7.44
CA LEU A 119 1.76 6.05 -7.79
C LEU A 119 1.67 5.77 -9.28
N LEU A 120 2.81 5.65 -9.95
CA LEU A 120 2.93 5.28 -11.34
C LEU A 120 3.57 3.91 -11.41
N ASP A 121 2.81 2.97 -11.94
CA ASP A 121 3.25 1.64 -12.35
C ASP A 121 3.42 1.68 -13.88
N GLY A 122 4.65 1.82 -14.36
CA GLY A 122 4.97 2.09 -15.75
C GLY A 122 5.12 0.83 -16.61
N ASP A 123 5.45 -0.29 -16.00
CA ASP A 123 5.67 -1.58 -16.67
C ASP A 123 4.62 -2.64 -16.34
N GLY A 124 3.73 -2.38 -15.38
CA GLY A 124 2.55 -3.18 -15.11
C GLY A 124 2.77 -4.32 -14.14
N ASP A 125 3.87 -4.29 -13.37
CA ASP A 125 4.25 -5.34 -12.43
C ASP A 125 3.55 -5.22 -11.07
N GLY A 126 2.72 -4.20 -10.89
CA GLY A 126 2.03 -3.91 -9.65
C GLY A 126 2.88 -3.14 -8.62
N PHE A 127 4.15 -2.87 -8.92
CA PHE A 127 5.02 -2.00 -8.13
C PHE A 127 5.00 -0.56 -8.66
N ALA A 128 5.12 0.39 -7.75
CA ALA A 128 5.23 1.79 -8.14
C ALA A 128 6.68 2.12 -8.57
N ASP A 129 6.90 2.23 -9.88
CA ASP A 129 8.14 2.77 -10.46
C ASP A 129 8.48 4.18 -9.97
N ALA A 130 7.43 4.99 -9.82
CA ALA A 130 7.54 6.39 -9.47
C ALA A 130 6.30 6.88 -8.72
N TYR A 131 6.44 8.02 -8.06
CA TYR A 131 5.30 8.71 -7.47
C TYR A 131 5.29 10.20 -7.82
N ARG A 132 4.08 10.78 -7.84
CA ARG A 132 3.84 12.19 -8.11
C ARG A 132 2.93 12.77 -7.04
N ARG A 133 3.39 13.80 -6.32
CA ARG A 133 2.53 14.54 -5.38
C ARG A 133 1.50 15.37 -6.12
N VAL A 134 0.24 15.22 -5.74
CA VAL A 134 -0.90 16.01 -6.22
C VAL A 134 -1.23 17.06 -5.17
N GLY A 135 -0.71 18.28 -5.39
CA GLY A 135 -1.12 19.42 -4.59
C GLY A 135 -2.54 19.85 -4.99
N TYR A 136 -3.56 19.43 -4.25
CA TYR A 136 -4.88 20.04 -4.36
C TYR A 136 -4.77 21.50 -3.87
N ARG A 137 -4.61 22.44 -4.81
CA ARG A 137 -4.86 23.86 -4.51
C ARG A 137 -6.31 23.95 -4.05
N ALA A 138 -6.52 24.31 -2.79
CA ALA A 138 -7.84 24.65 -2.26
C ALA A 138 -8.50 25.70 -3.18
N THR A 139 -9.37 25.24 -4.10
CA THR A 139 -10.20 26.12 -4.90
C THR A 139 -11.47 26.39 -4.12
N GLY A 140 -11.52 27.56 -3.48
CA GLY A 140 -12.73 28.13 -2.88
C GLY A 140 -12.36 29.10 -1.76
N SER A 141 -12.10 30.38 -2.04
CA SER A 141 -13.05 31.46 -2.35
C SER A 141 -13.60 32.13 -1.09
N ASP A 142 -13.02 33.30 -0.78
CA ASP A 142 -13.82 34.46 -0.41
C ASP A 142 -13.25 35.69 -1.14
N SER A 143 -13.72 35.84 -2.37
CA SER A 143 -13.81 37.13 -3.05
C SER A 143 -14.94 37.93 -2.42
N SER A 144 -14.63 38.74 -1.41
CA SER A 144 -15.48 39.86 -0.99
C SER A 144 -15.08 41.12 -1.76
N THR A 145 -15.37 41.15 -3.06
CA THR A 145 -15.39 42.40 -3.83
C THR A 145 -16.79 42.99 -3.73
N GLY A 146 -17.07 43.72 -2.66
CA GLY A 146 -18.21 44.64 -2.55
C GLY A 146 -17.69 46.07 -2.60
N GLY A 147 -17.86 46.74 -3.75
CA GLY A 147 -17.41 48.12 -3.98
C GLY A 147 -18.40 49.20 -3.53
N ALA A 148 -17.87 50.44 -3.57
CA ALA A 148 -18.48 51.78 -3.38
C ALA A 148 -18.66 52.25 -1.90
N ASP A 149 -18.27 53.46 -1.47
CA ASP A 149 -18.08 54.75 -2.18
C ASP A 149 -17.17 55.74 -1.36
N PRO A 150 -16.90 57.01 -1.75
CA PRO A 150 -15.66 57.72 -1.50
C PRO A 150 -15.86 58.97 -0.60
N SER A 151 -14.77 59.68 -0.32
CA SER A 151 -14.71 61.07 0.18
C SER A 151 -15.10 61.40 1.63
N ALA A 152 -14.25 62.27 2.20
CA ALA A 152 -14.42 63.14 3.38
C ALA A 152 -14.32 62.42 4.75
N ARG A 153 -13.50 62.83 5.71
CA ARG A 153 -12.99 64.16 6.09
C ARG A 153 -11.63 64.06 6.77
#